data_AF-A0A5B0PRF2-F1
#
_entry.id   AF-A0A5B0PRF2-F1
#
_cell.length_a   1.000
_cell.length_b   1.000
_cell.length_c   1.000
_cell.angle_alpha   90.00
_cell.angle_beta   90.00
_cell.angle_gamma   90.00
#
_symmetry.space_group_name_H-M   'P 1'
#
loop_
_entity.id
_entity.type
_entity.pdbx_description
1 polymer ?
#
loop_
_entity_poly.entity_id
_entity_poly.type
_entity_poly.pdbx_seq_one_letter_code
_entity_poly.pdbx_strand_id
1 'polypeptide(L)'
;MSMILEFVIKNYGRNAIAMDVCNEILDKNGNPDNLPWKRIMGNKWYEDAFRMAKQFRDQYAPQMLLFLNDFGAEYMNPKADGLLAIATSLYKQKLLDAVGFQCHFAASHIPRHVFQKNLERFTAVGLKVAITEIDMRIQMNEQPKAVQKDLAAKTGDYEVIYGICRRVKGCVSVTAWGVTPSDSWIGHVEYPGMVY
;
A
#
# COMPACT_ATOMS: atom_id res chain seq x y z
N MET A 1 4.48 -20.70 7.99
CA MET A 1 4.80 -19.60 7.05
C MET A 1 5.52 -20.10 5.80
N SER A 2 6.60 -20.87 5.91
CA SER A 2 7.39 -21.33 4.75
C SER A 2 6.57 -22.10 3.69
N MET A 3 5.77 -23.09 4.09
CA MET A 3 4.99 -23.90 3.14
C MET A 3 3.98 -23.09 2.31
N ILE A 4 3.35 -22.07 2.89
CA ILE A 4 2.37 -21.23 2.20
C ILE A 4 3.07 -20.30 1.22
N LEU A 5 4.14 -19.62 1.66
CA LEU A 5 4.91 -18.73 0.78
C LEU A 5 5.50 -19.50 -0.42
N GLU A 6 6.07 -20.68 -0.18
CA GLU A 6 6.59 -21.51 -1.27
C GLU A 6 5.47 -21.90 -2.23
N PHE A 7 4.36 -22.43 -1.71
CA PHE A 7 3.24 -22.87 -2.54
C PHE A 7 2.70 -21.73 -3.41
N VAL A 8 2.46 -20.55 -2.84
CA VAL A 8 1.93 -19.41 -3.57
C VAL A 8 2.91 -18.93 -4.63
N ILE A 9 4.18 -18.71 -4.27
CA ILE A 9 5.17 -18.17 -5.20
C ILE A 9 5.47 -19.16 -6.33
N LYS A 10 5.56 -20.46 -6.01
CA LYS A 10 5.81 -21.52 -6.99
C LYS A 10 4.71 -21.62 -8.04
N ASN A 11 3.44 -21.51 -7.61
CA ASN A 11 2.29 -21.72 -8.50
C ASN A 11 1.83 -20.46 -9.22
N TYR A 12 1.97 -19.28 -8.60
CA TYR A 12 1.40 -18.03 -9.13
C TYR A 12 2.45 -16.97 -9.48
N GLY A 13 3.65 -17.04 -8.90
CA GLY A 13 4.64 -15.96 -8.98
C GLY A 13 5.08 -15.60 -10.40
N ARG A 14 5.11 -16.57 -11.33
CA ARG A 14 5.49 -16.31 -12.73
C ARG A 14 4.52 -15.39 -13.47
N ASN A 15 3.26 -15.37 -13.05
CA ASN A 15 2.21 -14.54 -13.64
C ASN A 15 1.93 -13.28 -12.81
N ALA A 16 2.63 -13.10 -11.69
CA ALA A 16 2.47 -11.97 -10.80
C ALA A 16 3.54 -10.91 -11.07
N ILE A 17 3.11 -9.64 -11.13
CA ILE A 17 4.04 -8.49 -11.20
C ILE A 17 4.69 -8.27 -9.83
N ALA A 18 3.90 -8.40 -8.76
CA ALA A 18 4.33 -8.16 -7.39
C ALA A 18 3.59 -9.06 -6.40
N MET A 19 4.16 -9.18 -5.20
CA MET A 19 3.54 -9.80 -4.03
C MET A 19 3.76 -8.90 -2.81
N ASP A 20 2.68 -8.54 -2.13
CA ASP A 20 2.75 -7.99 -0.78
C ASP A 20 3.10 -9.11 0.20
N VAL A 21 4.38 -9.20 0.58
CA VAL A 21 4.89 -10.27 1.46
C VAL A 21 4.39 -10.07 2.88
N CYS A 22 4.28 -8.81 3.29
CA CYS A 22 3.76 -8.39 4.59
C CYS A 22 2.83 -7.21 4.38
N ASN A 23 1.70 -7.22 5.09
CA ASN A 23 0.69 -6.17 5.07
C ASN A 23 0.48 -5.65 6.49
N GLU A 24 0.40 -4.33 6.66
CA GLU A 24 -0.03 -3.67 7.91
C GLU A 24 0.74 -4.09 9.15
N ILE A 25 2.08 -4.09 9.06
CA ILE A 25 2.93 -4.59 10.14
C ILE A 25 3.17 -3.55 11.25
N LEU A 26 2.70 -2.32 11.07
CA LEU A 26 2.99 -1.19 11.95
C LEU A 26 1.73 -0.63 12.63
N ASP A 27 1.87 -0.28 13.90
CA ASP A 27 0.91 0.57 14.60
C ASP A 27 0.98 2.03 14.09
N LYS A 28 0.06 2.87 14.56
CA LYS A 28 0.03 4.30 14.21
C LYS A 28 1.26 5.10 14.64
N ASN A 29 2.08 4.55 15.55
CA ASN A 29 3.29 5.18 16.07
C ASN A 29 4.55 4.71 15.31
N GLY A 30 4.41 3.84 14.31
CA GLY A 30 5.54 3.31 13.54
C GLY A 30 6.28 2.16 14.21
N ASN A 31 5.69 1.52 15.22
CA ASN A 31 6.26 0.33 15.86
C ASN A 31 5.64 -0.94 15.28
N PRO A 32 6.37 -2.07 15.23
CA PRO A 32 5.79 -3.35 14.84
C PRO A 32 4.56 -3.68 15.70
N ASP A 33 3.41 -3.86 15.06
CA ASP A 33 2.13 -4.07 15.75
C ASP A 33 2.08 -5.45 16.41
N ASN A 34 1.19 -5.64 17.39
CA ASN A 34 1.04 -6.85 18.19
C ASN A 34 0.26 -7.96 17.45
N LEU A 35 0.76 -8.31 16.27
CA LEU A 35 0.19 -9.34 15.39
C LEU A 35 0.52 -10.76 15.88
N PRO A 36 -0.31 -11.78 15.54
CA PRO A 36 -0.04 -13.18 15.88
C PRO A 36 1.37 -13.64 15.49
N TRP A 37 1.85 -13.20 14.32
CA TRP A 37 3.21 -13.50 13.83
C TRP A 37 4.29 -12.97 14.76
N LYS A 38 4.16 -11.73 15.24
CA LYS A 38 5.10 -11.13 16.20
C LYS A 38 5.11 -11.90 17.53
N ARG A 39 3.96 -12.38 18.00
CA ARG A 39 3.86 -13.15 19.25
C ARG A 39 4.55 -14.51 19.16
N ILE A 40 4.48 -15.16 18.00
CA ILE A 40 5.02 -16.50 17.78
C ILE A 40 6.50 -16.46 17.35
N MET A 41 6.86 -15.52 16.48
CA MET A 41 8.16 -15.46 15.80
C MET A 41 9.05 -14.29 16.28
N GLY A 42 8.54 -13.42 17.14
CA GLY A 42 9.27 -12.29 17.70
C GLY A 42 9.25 -11.02 16.85
N ASN A 43 10.00 -10.01 17.30
CA ASN A 43 9.91 -8.63 16.79
C ASN A 43 10.37 -8.42 15.35
N LYS A 44 11.03 -9.41 14.74
CA LYS A 44 11.60 -9.32 13.39
C LYS A 44 11.03 -10.37 12.43
N TRP A 45 9.86 -10.93 12.73
CA TRP A 45 9.21 -11.96 11.91
C TRP A 45 9.06 -11.57 10.43
N TYR A 46 8.90 -10.27 10.14
CA TYR A 46 8.83 -9.76 8.77
C TYR A 46 10.16 -9.93 8.02
N GLU A 47 11.33 -9.79 8.67
CA GLU A 47 12.63 -10.04 8.04
C GLU A 47 12.71 -11.51 7.58
N ASP A 48 12.25 -12.46 8.41
CA ASP A 48 12.21 -13.88 8.06
C ASP A 48 11.23 -14.17 6.91
N ALA A 49 10.06 -13.52 6.92
CA ALA A 49 9.09 -13.61 5.83
C ALA A 49 9.70 -13.16 4.50
N PHE A 50 10.38 -12.02 4.48
CA PHE A 50 11.05 -11.51 3.29
C PHE A 50 12.25 -12.37 2.85
N ARG A 51 13.02 -12.95 3.78
CA ARG A 51 14.09 -13.91 3.42
C ARG A 51 13.53 -15.12 2.68
N MET A 52 12.46 -15.72 3.21
CA MET A 52 11.80 -16.85 2.57
C MET A 52 11.17 -16.45 1.22
N ALA A 53 10.46 -15.33 1.18
CA ALA A 53 9.85 -14.85 -0.06
C ALA A 53 10.92 -14.56 -1.14
N LYS A 54 12.05 -13.96 -0.77
CA LYS A 54 13.18 -13.72 -1.68
C LYS A 54 13.74 -15.02 -2.22
N GLN A 55 14.00 -16.01 -1.36
CA GLN A 55 14.50 -17.32 -1.78
C GLN A 55 13.56 -17.98 -2.81
N PHE A 56 12.27 -18.05 -2.52
CA PHE A 56 11.31 -18.70 -3.43
C PHE A 56 11.06 -17.87 -4.70
N ARG A 57 11.02 -16.54 -4.60
CA ARG A 57 10.91 -15.64 -5.75
C ARG A 57 12.08 -15.86 -6.69
N ASP A 58 13.30 -15.91 -6.18
CA ASP A 58 14.49 -16.12 -7.02
C ASP A 58 14.48 -17.48 -7.72
N GLN A 59 13.97 -18.51 -7.03
CA GLN A 59 13.89 -19.87 -7.58
C GLN A 59 12.80 -20.02 -8.64
N TYR A 60 11.61 -19.44 -8.42
CA TYR A 60 10.43 -19.76 -9.22
C TYR A 60 9.95 -18.61 -10.11
N ALA A 61 10.20 -17.35 -9.73
CA ALA A 61 9.63 -16.15 -10.31
C ALA A 61 10.57 -14.91 -10.18
N PRO A 62 11.79 -14.94 -10.76
CA PRO A 62 12.83 -13.93 -10.48
C PRO A 62 12.44 -12.48 -10.84
N GLN A 63 11.44 -12.29 -11.70
CA GLN A 63 10.94 -10.97 -12.11
C GLN A 63 9.85 -10.39 -11.20
N MET A 64 9.23 -11.22 -10.34
CA MET A 64 8.18 -10.76 -9.43
C MET A 64 8.77 -9.87 -8.34
N LEU A 65 8.18 -8.71 -8.10
CA LEU A 65 8.63 -7.76 -7.08
C LEU A 65 8.09 -8.12 -5.69
N LEU A 66 8.90 -7.91 -4.65
CA LEU A 66 8.48 -8.10 -3.26
C LEU A 66 8.15 -6.76 -2.60
N PHE A 67 6.94 -6.65 -2.07
CA PHE A 67 6.37 -5.43 -1.52
C PHE A 67 6.12 -5.54 -0.01
N LEU A 68 6.24 -4.39 0.67
CA LEU A 68 5.70 -4.15 2.00
C LEU A 68 4.56 -3.13 1.85
N ASN A 69 3.33 -3.50 2.20
CA ASN A 69 2.12 -2.71 1.97
C ASN A 69 1.51 -2.23 3.30
N ASP A 70 1.07 -0.98 3.36
CA ASP A 70 0.47 -0.43 4.58
C ASP A 70 -0.44 0.79 4.31
N PHE A 71 -1.40 1.05 5.20
CA PHE A 71 -2.23 2.26 5.23
C PHE A 71 -1.80 3.23 6.33
N GLY A 72 -2.21 4.49 6.21
CA GLY A 72 -1.96 5.53 7.20
C GLY A 72 -0.52 6.03 7.20
N ALA A 73 0.29 5.56 6.26
CA ALA A 73 1.67 5.98 6.04
C ALA A 73 1.78 6.99 4.86
N GLU A 74 0.67 7.46 4.29
CA GLU A 74 0.63 8.42 3.18
C GLU A 74 0.99 9.85 3.60
N TYR A 75 1.02 10.11 4.92
CA TYR A 75 1.42 11.37 5.52
C TYR A 75 2.87 11.30 6.01
N MET A 76 3.50 12.44 6.29
CA MET A 76 4.75 12.48 7.06
C MET A 76 4.43 12.41 8.56
N ASN A 77 4.32 11.18 9.07
CA ASN A 77 3.93 10.88 10.44
C ASN A 77 4.80 9.74 11.03
N PRO A 78 4.67 9.41 12.33
CA PRO A 78 5.46 8.34 12.94
C PRO A 78 5.33 6.99 12.24
N LYS A 79 4.13 6.64 11.72
CA LYS A 79 3.93 5.39 10.98
C LYS A 79 4.75 5.36 9.69
N ALA A 80 4.74 6.45 8.91
CA ALA A 80 5.56 6.58 7.70
C ALA A 80 7.07 6.54 8.01
N ASP A 81 7.49 7.12 9.14
CA ASP A 81 8.89 7.10 9.58
C ASP A 81 9.33 5.67 9.94
N GLY A 82 8.50 4.94 10.68
CA GLY A 82 8.72 3.53 10.99
C GLY A 82 8.75 2.65 9.74
N LEU A 83 7.82 2.89 8.81
CA LEU A 83 7.75 2.18 7.53
C LEU A 83 9.01 2.41 6.70
N LEU A 84 9.46 3.66 6.59
CA LEU A 84 10.70 4.01 5.89
C LEU A 84 11.92 3.35 6.52
N ALA A 85 12.01 3.31 7.85
CA ALA A 85 13.13 2.69 8.56
C ALA A 85 13.20 1.17 8.29
N ILE A 86 12.07 0.47 8.41
CA ILE A 86 11.98 -0.97 8.12
C ILE A 86 12.28 -1.24 6.64
N ALA A 87 11.63 -0.52 5.72
CA ALA A 87 11.81 -0.71 4.29
C ALA A 87 13.25 -0.45 3.85
N THR A 88 13.90 0.58 4.40
CA THR A 88 15.32 0.86 4.15
C THR A 88 16.21 -0.29 4.62
N SER A 89 15.93 -0.87 5.80
CA SER A 89 16.67 -2.02 6.32
C SER A 89 16.54 -3.24 5.40
N LEU A 90 15.31 -3.57 4.99
CA LEU A 90 15.04 -4.70 4.10
C LEU A 90 15.65 -4.50 2.70
N TYR A 91 15.57 -3.27 2.16
CA TYR A 91 16.18 -2.91 0.87
C TYR A 91 17.70 -3.08 0.88
N LYS A 92 18.38 -2.61 1.93
CA LYS A 92 19.84 -2.78 2.08
C LYS A 92 20.26 -4.25 2.15
N GLN A 93 19.39 -5.11 2.66
CA GLN A 93 19.58 -6.56 2.68
C GLN A 93 19.18 -7.26 1.37
N LYS A 94 18.74 -6.50 0.35
CA LYS A 94 18.23 -6.99 -0.94
C LYS A 94 17.00 -7.88 -0.81
N LEU A 95 16.19 -7.64 0.22
CA LEU A 95 15.00 -8.43 0.55
C LEU A 95 13.70 -7.79 0.05
N LEU A 96 13.69 -6.46 -0.13
CA LEU A 96 12.51 -5.68 -0.52
C LEU A 96 12.78 -4.92 -1.82
N ASP A 97 11.78 -4.88 -2.70
CA ASP A 97 11.85 -4.16 -3.97
C ASP A 97 11.04 -2.85 -3.96
N ALA A 98 9.89 -2.82 -3.28
CA ALA A 98 8.99 -1.68 -3.26
C ALA A 98 8.19 -1.54 -1.95
N VAL A 99 7.62 -0.35 -1.75
CA VAL A 99 6.61 -0.09 -0.71
C VAL A 99 5.27 0.26 -1.37
N GLY A 100 4.22 -0.45 -0.96
CA GLY A 100 2.84 -0.16 -1.32
C GLY A 100 2.20 0.79 -0.32
N PHE A 101 1.53 1.82 -0.84
CA PHE A 101 0.70 2.74 -0.06
C PHE A 101 -0.76 2.49 -0.44
N GLN A 102 -1.54 2.00 0.52
CA GLN A 102 -2.93 1.63 0.29
C GLN A 102 -3.75 2.84 -0.19
N CYS A 103 -3.54 4.02 0.41
CA CYS A 103 -4.20 5.27 0.02
C CYS A 103 -5.73 5.28 0.21
N HIS A 104 -6.22 4.72 1.31
CA HIS A 104 -7.63 4.88 1.71
C HIS A 104 -7.91 6.30 2.25
N PHE A 105 -8.52 7.16 1.43
CA PHE A 105 -8.72 8.57 1.77
C PHE A 105 -10.18 8.97 1.99
N ALA A 106 -10.38 10.17 2.51
CA ALA A 106 -11.64 10.89 2.39
C ALA A 106 -11.53 11.95 1.29
N ALA A 107 -12.59 12.09 0.49
CA ALA A 107 -12.70 13.15 -0.51
C ALA A 107 -12.53 14.52 0.16
N SER A 108 -11.84 15.43 -0.52
CA SER A 108 -11.39 16.73 -0.02
C SER A 108 -10.32 16.70 1.10
N HIS A 109 -9.85 15.52 1.51
CA HIS A 109 -8.92 15.36 2.63
C HIS A 109 -7.68 14.53 2.27
N ILE A 110 -7.17 14.69 1.04
CA ILE A 110 -5.94 14.01 0.60
C ILE A 110 -4.66 14.78 1.02
N PRO A 111 -3.56 14.08 1.34
CA PRO A 111 -2.28 14.72 1.69
C PRO A 111 -1.50 15.34 0.52
N ARG A 112 -2.14 15.96 -0.48
CA ARG A 112 -1.56 16.52 -1.73
C ARG A 112 -0.01 16.59 -1.80
N HIS A 113 0.59 17.71 -1.39
CA HIS A 113 2.05 17.90 -1.47
C HIS A 113 2.85 17.05 -0.47
N VAL A 114 2.25 16.70 0.67
CA VAL A 114 2.88 15.87 1.70
C VAL A 114 3.07 14.46 1.18
N PHE A 115 2.09 13.92 0.45
CA PHE A 115 2.14 12.57 -0.09
C PHE A 115 3.24 12.44 -1.14
N GLN A 116 3.33 13.39 -2.09
CA GLN A 116 4.40 13.40 -3.08
C GLN A 116 5.78 13.39 -2.41
N LYS A 117 6.01 14.30 -1.46
CA LYS A 117 7.27 14.35 -0.69
C LYS A 117 7.52 13.05 0.07
N ASN A 118 6.48 12.44 0.62
CA ASN A 118 6.62 11.20 1.35
C ASN A 118 7.06 10.05 0.45
N LEU A 119 6.42 9.87 -0.71
CA LEU A 119 6.84 8.89 -1.72
C LEU A 119 8.29 9.13 -2.17
N GLU A 120 8.68 10.39 -2.37
CA GLU A 120 10.04 10.78 -2.75
C GLU A 120 11.08 10.31 -1.70
N ARG A 121 10.76 10.32 -0.40
CA ARG A 121 11.66 9.80 0.66
C ARG A 121 12.00 8.31 0.45
N PHE A 122 11.04 7.50 0.04
CA PHE A 122 11.25 6.07 -0.21
C PHE A 122 12.06 5.87 -1.49
N THR A 123 11.71 6.59 -2.57
CA THR A 123 12.44 6.47 -3.85
C THR A 123 13.88 6.99 -3.75
N ALA A 124 14.17 7.96 -2.88
CA ALA A 124 15.53 8.43 -2.62
C ALA A 124 16.44 7.35 -2.01
N VAL A 125 15.88 6.34 -1.33
CA VAL A 125 16.62 5.16 -0.83
C VAL A 125 16.92 4.15 -1.95
N GLY A 126 16.19 4.24 -3.07
CA GLY A 126 16.26 3.30 -4.19
C GLY A 126 15.08 2.33 -4.27
N LEU A 127 14.14 2.40 -3.33
CA LEU A 127 12.90 1.63 -3.37
C LEU A 127 11.99 2.10 -4.51
N LYS A 128 11.24 1.17 -5.10
CA LYS A 128 10.04 1.53 -5.87
C LYS A 128 8.91 1.87 -4.90
N VAL A 129 7.91 2.60 -5.38
CA VAL A 129 6.65 2.83 -4.65
C VAL A 129 5.45 2.52 -5.52
N ALA A 130 4.34 2.15 -4.90
CA ALA A 130 3.08 1.90 -5.60
C ALA A 130 1.91 2.47 -4.79
N ILE A 131 0.89 2.92 -5.50
CA ILE A 131 -0.42 3.19 -4.92
C ILE A 131 -1.25 1.94 -5.15
N THR A 132 -1.57 1.20 -4.09
CA THR A 132 -2.01 -0.19 -4.19
C THR A 132 -3.52 -0.37 -4.08
N GLU A 133 -4.21 0.50 -3.35
CA GLU A 133 -5.61 0.30 -2.96
C GLU A 133 -6.40 1.62 -2.93
N ILE A 134 -6.13 2.53 -3.88
CA ILE A 134 -6.74 3.87 -3.81
C ILE A 134 -8.26 3.78 -3.87
N ASP A 135 -8.89 4.30 -2.83
CA ASP A 135 -10.31 4.63 -2.77
C ASP A 135 -10.50 5.96 -2.04
N MET A 136 -11.65 6.60 -2.31
CA MET A 136 -11.98 7.88 -1.70
C MET A 136 -13.41 7.87 -1.20
N ARG A 137 -13.51 8.06 0.10
CA ARG A 137 -14.72 8.05 0.88
C ARG A 137 -15.38 9.44 0.85
N ILE A 138 -16.65 9.52 0.42
CA ILE A 138 -17.49 10.73 0.52
C ILE A 138 -18.31 10.65 1.81
N GLN A 139 -18.31 11.70 2.62
CA GLN A 139 -19.16 11.74 3.80
C GLN A 139 -20.61 12.05 3.40
N MET A 140 -21.52 11.10 3.59
CA MET A 140 -22.91 11.23 3.10
C MET A 140 -23.79 12.12 3.97
N ASN A 141 -23.44 12.38 5.23
CA ASN A 141 -24.23 13.21 6.16
C ASN A 141 -25.74 12.87 6.13
N GLU A 142 -26.05 11.57 6.24
CA GLU A 142 -27.41 11.01 6.21
C GLU A 142 -28.18 11.24 4.89
N GLN A 143 -27.52 11.68 3.83
CA GLN A 143 -28.13 11.81 2.51
C GLN A 143 -28.19 10.46 1.77
N PRO A 144 -29.25 10.21 0.99
CA PRO A 144 -29.39 8.96 0.24
C PRO A 144 -28.44 8.89 -0.97
N LYS A 145 -27.87 10.03 -1.41
CA LYS A 145 -26.95 10.14 -2.54
C LYS A 145 -25.90 11.21 -2.26
N ALA A 146 -24.69 11.01 -2.76
CA ALA A 146 -23.63 12.02 -2.70
C ALA A 146 -24.06 13.27 -3.48
N VAL A 147 -23.74 14.44 -2.94
CA VAL A 147 -23.99 15.71 -3.65
C VAL A 147 -22.95 15.94 -4.73
N GLN A 148 -23.34 16.63 -5.80
CA GLN A 148 -22.48 16.86 -6.97
C GLN A 148 -21.14 17.50 -6.62
N LYS A 149 -21.11 18.37 -5.61
CA LYS A 149 -19.88 19.01 -5.13
C LYS A 149 -18.86 17.99 -4.62
N ASP A 150 -19.30 16.99 -3.86
CA ASP A 150 -18.41 15.99 -3.27
C ASP A 150 -17.91 15.00 -4.32
N LEU A 151 -18.76 14.68 -5.30
CA LEU A 151 -18.36 13.90 -6.49
C LEU A 151 -17.29 14.63 -7.30
N ALA A 152 -17.47 15.93 -7.56
CA ALA A 152 -16.48 16.74 -8.26
C ALA A 152 -15.16 16.87 -7.47
N ALA A 153 -15.24 17.05 -6.15
CA ALA A 153 -14.05 17.09 -5.30
C ALA A 153 -13.27 15.76 -5.33
N LYS A 154 -14.00 14.63 -5.23
CA LYS A 154 -13.42 13.29 -5.35
C LYS A 154 -12.73 13.08 -6.70
N THR A 155 -13.36 13.52 -7.80
CA THR A 155 -12.76 13.46 -9.15
C THR A 155 -11.43 14.21 -9.18
N GLY A 156 -11.41 15.46 -8.72
CA GLY A 156 -10.21 16.28 -8.69
C GLY A 156 -9.11 15.72 -7.76
N ASP A 157 -9.48 15.08 -6.67
CA ASP A 157 -8.51 14.43 -5.78
C ASP A 157 -7.89 13.17 -6.42
N TYR A 158 -8.65 12.36 -7.16
CA TYR A 158 -8.06 11.29 -7.96
C TYR A 158 -7.06 11.84 -8.97
N GLU A 159 -7.41 12.87 -9.74
CA GLU A 159 -6.49 13.50 -10.70
C GLU A 159 -5.16 13.92 -10.03
N VAL A 160 -5.24 14.47 -8.82
CA VAL A 160 -4.06 14.82 -8.03
C VAL A 160 -3.25 13.58 -7.67
N ILE A 161 -3.87 12.50 -7.17
CA ILE A 161 -3.18 11.26 -6.77
C ILE A 161 -2.51 10.57 -7.97
N TYR A 162 -3.22 10.41 -9.10
CA TYR A 162 -2.64 9.88 -10.34
C TYR A 162 -1.49 10.77 -10.84
N GLY A 163 -1.67 12.09 -10.76
CA GLY A 163 -0.65 13.07 -11.12
C GLY A 163 0.60 12.98 -10.24
N ILE A 164 0.45 12.68 -8.94
CA ILE A 164 1.58 12.49 -8.02
C ILE A 164 2.41 11.27 -8.45
N CYS A 165 1.78 10.11 -8.66
CA CYS A 165 2.53 8.91 -9.08
C CYS A 165 3.25 9.15 -10.41
N ARG A 166 2.61 9.85 -11.37
CA ARG A 166 3.25 10.23 -12.63
C ARG A 166 4.50 11.11 -12.46
N ARG A 167 4.57 11.95 -11.43
CA ARG A 167 5.69 12.87 -11.18
C ARG A 167 6.81 12.24 -10.37
N VAL A 168 6.48 11.33 -9.44
CA VAL A 168 7.47 10.67 -8.58
C VAL A 168 8.18 9.58 -9.37
N LYS A 169 9.46 9.83 -9.71
CA LYS A 169 10.31 8.82 -10.34
C LYS A 169 10.47 7.61 -9.42
N GLY A 170 10.02 6.45 -9.89
CA GLY A 170 10.01 5.21 -9.10
C GLY A 170 8.64 4.82 -8.54
N CYS A 171 7.60 5.64 -8.76
CA CYS A 171 6.22 5.17 -8.63
C CYS A 171 5.85 4.30 -9.83
N VAL A 172 5.52 3.02 -9.59
CA VAL A 172 5.42 2.00 -10.65
C VAL A 172 3.99 1.57 -10.99
N SER A 173 3.03 1.82 -10.11
CA SER A 173 1.63 1.48 -10.37
C SER A 173 0.67 2.32 -9.53
N VAL A 174 -0.56 2.44 -10.04
CA VAL A 174 -1.74 2.92 -9.31
C VAL A 174 -2.86 1.92 -9.54
N THR A 175 -3.39 1.35 -8.46
CA THR A 175 -4.47 0.37 -8.47
C THR A 175 -5.61 0.86 -7.59
N ALA A 176 -6.81 0.98 -8.17
CA ALA A 176 -8.01 1.35 -7.42
C ALA A 176 -8.63 0.14 -6.71
N TRP A 177 -9.19 0.36 -5.51
CA TRP A 177 -9.71 -0.73 -4.67
C TRP A 177 -11.20 -1.01 -4.89
N GLY A 178 -11.51 -1.40 -6.12
CA GLY A 178 -12.86 -1.74 -6.54
C GLY A 178 -13.14 -1.29 -7.97
N VAL A 179 -14.27 -1.75 -8.51
CA VAL A 179 -14.72 -1.40 -9.86
C VAL A 179 -15.96 -0.52 -9.80
N THR A 180 -16.95 -0.92 -8.99
CA THR A 180 -18.21 -0.18 -8.85
C THR A 180 -18.47 0.21 -7.40
N PRO A 181 -19.30 1.25 -7.17
CA PRO A 181 -19.81 1.59 -5.84
C PRO A 181 -20.40 0.44 -5.05
N SER A 182 -21.10 -0.46 -5.74
CA SER A 182 -21.80 -1.57 -5.11
C SER A 182 -20.85 -2.66 -4.60
N ASP A 183 -19.62 -2.70 -5.08
CA ASP A 183 -18.64 -3.72 -4.71
C ASP A 183 -17.62 -3.23 -3.67
N SER A 184 -17.78 -2.00 -3.17
CA SER A 184 -16.83 -1.39 -2.23
C SER A 184 -16.91 -1.99 -0.84
N TRP A 185 -15.74 -2.29 -0.26
CA TRP A 185 -15.60 -2.81 1.10
C TRP A 185 -16.09 -1.86 2.20
N ILE A 186 -16.17 -0.56 1.92
CA ILE A 186 -16.54 0.48 2.90
C ILE A 186 -18.07 0.53 3.13
N GLY A 187 -18.87 -0.18 2.32
CA GLY A 187 -20.31 -0.37 2.53
C GLY A 187 -21.22 0.75 2.00
N HIS A 188 -22.54 0.47 1.93
CA HIS A 188 -23.52 1.31 1.22
C HIS A 188 -24.09 2.50 2.01
N VAL A 189 -23.97 2.51 3.33
CA VAL A 189 -24.53 3.57 4.19
C VAL A 189 -23.74 4.87 4.02
N GLU A 190 -22.51 4.78 3.51
CA GLU A 190 -21.61 5.91 3.38
C GLU A 190 -21.07 6.14 1.94
N TYR A 191 -21.31 5.29 0.93
CA TYR A 191 -20.66 5.50 -0.39
C TYR A 191 -21.47 5.10 -1.63
N PRO A 192 -21.57 6.02 -2.61
CA PRO A 192 -21.39 5.69 -4.00
C PRO A 192 -19.88 5.64 -4.30
N GLY A 193 -19.22 4.51 -4.01
CA GLY A 193 -17.79 4.31 -4.27
C GLY A 193 -17.44 4.22 -5.75
N MET A 194 -17.37 5.32 -6.51
CA MET A 194 -16.78 5.26 -7.86
C MET A 194 -15.26 5.49 -7.85
N VAL A 195 -14.59 4.66 -8.64
CA VAL A 195 -13.54 5.03 -9.59
C VAL A 195 -14.28 5.68 -10.77
N TYR A 196 -13.72 6.73 -11.39
CA TYR A 196 -14.32 7.74 -12.30
C TYR A 196 -14.77 9.01 -11.60
#